data_AF-A0A946QDV8-F1
#
_entry.id   AF-A0A946QDV8-F1
#
_cell.length_a   1.000
_cell.length_b   1.000
_cell.length_c   1.000
_cell.angle_alpha   90.00
_cell.angle_beta   90.00
_cell.angle_gamma   90.00
#
_symmetry.space_group_name_H-M   'P 1'
#
loop_
_entity.id
_entity.type
_entity.pdbx_description
1 polymer ?
#
loop_
_entity_poly.entity_id
_entity_poly.type
_entity_poly.pdbx_seq_one_letter_code
_entity_poly.pdbx_strand_id
1 'polypeptide(L)'
;MLKTENIINRVGRVDKTYNILTFNTHERYQSQLAKTGHNFYAFTYEGGKDWYSGHAPMPDNYYVLPKNSMYPAINFDLIISNSKFGQFQTADQINRSLQIPIISLEHTLPLQSWPEQQLNAFQSMSGDIDVFITEYSKKAWGMKGEVVYHSI
;
A
#
# COMPACT_ATOMS: atom_id res chain seq x y z
N MET A 1 1.39 -5.89 19.61
CA MET A 1 0.79 -7.16 19.16
C MET A 1 0.51 -7.03 17.66
N LEU A 2 1.39 -7.44 16.74
CA LEU A 2 1.10 -7.47 15.28
C LEU A 2 -0.07 -8.43 15.05
N LYS A 3 -1.30 -7.90 15.12
CA LYS A 3 -2.48 -8.51 15.77
C LYS A 3 -2.29 -9.94 16.27
N THR A 4 -1.52 -10.06 17.35
CA THR A 4 -0.97 -11.28 17.99
C THR A 4 -0.59 -12.35 16.98
N GLU A 5 -1.56 -12.99 16.34
CA GLU A 5 -1.39 -13.94 15.29
C GLU A 5 -1.24 -13.39 13.84
N ASN A 6 -0.02 -13.12 13.41
CA ASN A 6 0.49 -13.87 12.24
C ASN A 6 1.04 -15.25 12.70
N ILE A 7 0.73 -15.64 13.95
CA ILE A 7 1.39 -16.58 14.86
C ILE A 7 1.36 -18.01 14.36
N ILE A 8 0.41 -18.39 13.50
CA ILE A 8 0.44 -19.68 12.82
C ILE A 8 1.03 -19.57 11.41
N ASN A 9 0.87 -18.43 10.70
CA ASN A 9 1.61 -18.16 9.45
C ASN A 9 3.13 -18.26 9.65
N ARG A 10 3.54 -18.10 10.92
CA ARG A 10 4.85 -18.18 11.55
C ARG A 10 5.37 -19.58 11.97
N VAL A 11 4.63 -20.70 11.88
CA VAL A 11 5.14 -21.97 12.45
C VAL A 11 5.89 -22.87 11.44
N GLY A 12 5.93 -22.58 10.13
CA GLY A 12 6.67 -23.48 9.22
C GLY A 12 6.93 -23.10 7.77
N ARG A 13 6.96 -21.81 7.39
CA ARG A 13 7.18 -21.44 5.98
C ARG A 13 8.59 -20.89 5.74
N VAL A 14 9.32 -21.58 4.86
CA VAL A 14 10.73 -21.28 4.52
C VAL A 14 10.85 -20.35 3.30
N ASP A 15 9.84 -20.31 2.43
CA ASP A 15 9.74 -19.37 1.29
C ASP A 15 8.25 -19.09 0.99
N LYS A 16 7.76 -17.87 1.24
CA LYS A 16 6.36 -17.52 0.91
C LYS A 16 6.29 -16.31 -0.02
N THR A 17 5.68 -16.53 -1.18
CA THR A 17 5.05 -15.50 -2.01
C THR A 17 3.87 -14.91 -1.24
N TYR A 18 3.94 -13.62 -0.89
CA TYR A 18 2.83 -12.92 -0.25
C TYR A 18 1.72 -12.57 -1.24
N ASN A 19 0.47 -12.61 -0.78
CA ASN A 19 -0.66 -12.00 -1.48
C ASN A 19 -0.90 -10.61 -0.90
N ILE A 20 -0.55 -9.59 -1.68
CA ILE A 20 -0.52 -8.20 -1.25
C ILE A 20 -1.71 -7.48 -1.86
N LEU A 21 -2.60 -6.95 -1.02
CA LEU A 21 -3.63 -6.02 -1.47
C LEU A 21 -3.00 -4.63 -1.68
N THR A 22 -3.26 -4.00 -2.81
CA THR A 22 -2.71 -2.68 -3.17
C THR A 22 -3.73 -1.89 -3.99
N PHE A 23 -3.33 -0.73 -4.49
CA PHE A 23 -4.11 0.12 -5.40
C PHE A 23 -3.24 0.48 -6.60
N ASN A 24 -3.85 0.77 -7.75
CA ASN A 24 -3.11 1.31 -8.90
C ASN A 24 -2.61 2.72 -8.59
N THR A 25 -1.34 2.99 -8.89
CA THR A 25 -0.74 4.32 -8.69
C THR A 25 0.21 4.69 -9.83
N HIS A 26 1.33 3.98 -9.97
CA HIS A 26 2.37 4.31 -10.95
C HIS A 26 2.95 3.02 -11.51
N GLU A 27 2.62 2.74 -12.78
CA GLU A 27 2.81 1.44 -13.43
C GLU A 27 4.28 1.00 -13.41
N ARG A 28 5.22 1.94 -13.63
CA ARG A 28 6.66 1.64 -13.58
C ARG A 28 7.12 1.24 -12.18
N TYR A 29 6.67 1.95 -11.14
CA TYR A 29 7.02 1.63 -9.76
C TYR A 29 6.45 0.27 -9.38
N GLN A 30 5.17 0.03 -9.69
CA GLN A 30 4.50 -1.22 -9.38
C GLN A 30 5.09 -2.40 -10.16
N SER A 31 5.58 -2.16 -11.38
CA SER A 31 6.35 -3.14 -12.15
C SER A 31 7.70 -3.49 -11.50
N GLN A 32 8.36 -2.54 -10.83
CA GLN A 32 9.57 -2.87 -10.04
C GLN A 32 9.20 -3.61 -8.76
N LEU A 33 8.14 -3.18 -8.08
CA LEU A 33 7.65 -3.85 -6.87
C LEU A 33 7.27 -5.31 -7.14
N ALA A 34 6.67 -5.58 -8.31
CA ALA A 34 6.33 -6.93 -8.77
C ALA A 34 7.55 -7.86 -8.88
N LYS A 35 8.76 -7.34 -9.11
CA LYS A 35 9.99 -8.16 -9.18
C LYS A 35 10.41 -8.78 -7.84
N THR A 36 9.76 -8.39 -6.73
CA THR A 36 9.93 -9.06 -5.43
C THR A 36 9.38 -10.50 -5.42
N GLY A 37 8.66 -10.91 -6.47
CA GLY A 37 8.15 -12.28 -6.60
C GLY A 37 6.90 -12.54 -5.75
N HIS A 38 6.22 -11.48 -5.31
CA HIS A 38 4.94 -11.54 -4.58
C HIS A 38 3.76 -11.31 -5.51
N ASN A 39 2.56 -11.72 -5.10
CA ASN A 39 1.34 -11.44 -5.85
C ASN A 39 0.75 -10.11 -5.40
N PHE A 40 0.37 -9.27 -6.36
CA PHE A 40 -0.21 -7.95 -6.11
C PHE A 40 -1.64 -7.92 -6.63
N TYR A 41 -2.58 -7.55 -5.79
CA TYR A 41 -3.99 -7.46 -6.13
C TYR A 41 -4.43 -6.01 -5.97
N ALA A 42 -4.67 -5.33 -7.08
CA ALA A 42 -5.11 -3.95 -7.10
C ALA A 42 -6.61 -3.86 -6.83
N PHE A 43 -6.98 -3.34 -5.67
CA PHE A 43 -8.34 -2.91 -5.41
C PHE A 43 -8.66 -1.69 -6.27
N THR A 44 -9.79 -1.74 -6.97
CA THR A 44 -10.29 -0.66 -7.81
C THR A 44 -11.64 -0.17 -7.28
N TYR A 45 -11.94 1.10 -7.50
CA TYR A 45 -13.20 1.73 -7.10
C TYR A 45 -13.66 2.69 -8.22
N GLU A 46 -14.91 3.12 -8.17
CA GLU A 46 -15.43 4.03 -9.20
C GLU A 46 -14.69 5.37 -9.19
N GLY A 47 -14.21 5.80 -10.37
CA GLY A 47 -13.35 6.97 -10.51
C GLY A 47 -11.90 6.78 -10.01
N GLY A 48 -11.53 5.58 -9.56
CA GLY A 48 -10.16 5.21 -9.24
C GLY A 48 -9.29 5.07 -10.49
N LYS A 49 -7.97 5.06 -10.30
CA LYS A 49 -7.02 4.86 -11.39
C LYS A 49 -7.07 3.42 -11.91
N ASP A 50 -7.26 3.25 -13.21
CA ASP A 50 -7.06 1.99 -13.91
C ASP A 50 -5.59 1.80 -14.31
N TRP A 51 -5.18 0.55 -14.51
CA TRP A 51 -3.85 0.26 -15.05
C TRP A 51 -3.75 0.75 -16.49
N TYR A 52 -2.73 1.57 -16.79
CA TYR A 52 -2.47 2.04 -18.15
C TYR A 52 -1.20 1.45 -18.75
N SER A 53 -1.36 0.53 -19.71
CA SER A 53 -0.24 -0.20 -20.33
C SER A 53 0.71 0.65 -21.19
N GLY A 54 0.38 1.94 -21.44
CA GLY A 54 1.27 2.84 -22.16
C GLY A 54 2.53 3.25 -21.38
N HIS A 55 2.57 3.07 -20.06
CA HIS A 55 3.73 3.39 -19.23
C HIS A 55 4.60 2.18 -18.87
N ALA A 56 3.97 1.01 -18.70
CA ALA A 56 4.60 -0.30 -18.54
C ALA A 56 3.55 -1.40 -18.79
N PRO A 57 3.93 -2.57 -19.34
CA PRO A 57 3.04 -3.73 -19.36
C PRO A 57 2.73 -4.18 -17.93
N MET A 58 1.53 -4.70 -17.70
CA MET A 58 1.15 -5.25 -16.41
C MET A 58 1.99 -6.51 -16.13
N PRO A 59 2.64 -6.62 -14.95
CA PRO A 59 3.38 -7.83 -14.57
C PRO A 59 2.46 -9.06 -14.44
N ASP A 60 3.00 -10.25 -14.69
CA ASP A 60 2.24 -11.52 -14.63
C ASP A 60 1.69 -11.85 -13.23
N ASN A 61 2.31 -11.31 -12.18
CA ASN A 61 1.94 -11.43 -10.77
C ASN A 61 1.20 -10.19 -10.24
N TYR A 62 0.64 -9.36 -11.14
CA TYR A 62 -0.18 -8.21 -10.79
C TYR A 62 -1.60 -8.38 -11.36
N TYR A 63 -2.59 -8.35 -10.48
CA TYR A 63 -3.99 -8.65 -10.77
C TYR A 63 -4.87 -7.46 -10.43
N VAL A 64 -5.75 -7.06 -11.35
CA VAL A 64 -6.76 -6.02 -11.09
C VAL A 64 -8.03 -6.69 -10.60
N LEU A 65 -8.48 -6.32 -9.40
CA LEU A 65 -9.74 -6.82 -8.82
C LEU A 65 -10.94 -6.11 -9.45
N PRO A 66 -12.13 -6.76 -9.45
CA PRO A 66 -13.36 -6.09 -9.85
C PRO A 66 -13.64 -4.84 -9.00
N LYS A 67 -14.29 -3.85 -9.60
CA LYS A 67 -14.59 -2.59 -8.91
C LYS A 67 -15.35 -2.82 -7.61
N ASN A 68 -14.89 -2.15 -6.56
CA ASN A 68 -15.45 -2.16 -5.21
C ASN A 68 -15.61 -3.56 -4.62
N SER A 69 -14.79 -4.53 -5.05
CA SER A 69 -14.94 -5.93 -4.65
C SER A 69 -13.59 -6.62 -4.45
N MET A 70 -13.60 -7.63 -3.57
CA MET A 70 -12.49 -8.54 -3.35
C MET A 70 -13.00 -9.97 -3.53
N TYR A 71 -12.14 -10.88 -4.00
CA TYR A 71 -12.48 -12.29 -4.06
C TYR A 71 -12.33 -12.93 -2.67
N PRO A 72 -13.39 -13.50 -2.06
CA PRO A 72 -13.32 -14.09 -0.72
C PRO A 72 -12.32 -15.26 -0.61
N ALA A 73 -11.98 -15.89 -1.72
CA ALA A 73 -11.03 -17.01 -1.76
C ALA A 73 -9.56 -16.58 -1.64
N ILE A 74 -9.24 -15.27 -1.76
CA ILE A 74 -7.88 -14.78 -1.65
C ILE A 74 -7.58 -14.43 -0.19
N ASN A 75 -6.58 -15.10 0.36
CA ASN A 75 -6.03 -14.77 1.67
C ASN A 75 -4.91 -13.74 1.50
N PHE A 76 -5.19 -12.49 1.85
CA PHE A 76 -4.20 -11.40 1.85
C PHE A 76 -3.30 -11.48 3.08
N ASP A 77 -2.02 -11.17 2.89
CA ASP A 77 -1.02 -11.17 3.95
C ASP A 77 -0.75 -9.77 4.51
N LEU A 78 -0.90 -8.74 3.67
CA LEU A 78 -0.77 -7.32 4.03
C LEU A 78 -1.45 -6.42 2.99
N ILE A 79 -1.65 -5.15 3.35
CA ILE A 79 -2.13 -4.09 2.47
C ILE A 79 -1.00 -3.07 2.24
N ILE A 80 -0.73 -2.68 1.00
CA ILE A 80 0.11 -1.52 0.67
C ILE A 80 -0.80 -0.37 0.21
N SER A 81 -0.86 0.69 1.02
CA SER A 81 -1.44 1.97 0.61
C SER A 81 -0.33 2.85 0.04
N ASN A 82 -0.46 3.30 -1.20
CA ASN A 82 0.57 4.12 -1.86
C ASN A 82 0.30 5.62 -1.72
N SER A 83 -0.66 6.01 -0.87
CA SER A 83 -1.13 7.38 -0.77
C SER A 83 -2.02 7.57 0.45
N LYS A 84 -1.84 8.65 1.20
CA LYS A 84 -2.83 9.10 2.21
C LYS A 84 -4.12 9.65 1.60
N PHE A 85 -4.11 9.91 0.29
CA PHE A 85 -5.26 10.41 -0.44
C PHE A 85 -6.11 9.27 -0.99
N GLY A 86 -7.27 9.05 -0.38
CA GLY A 86 -8.27 8.07 -0.79
C GLY A 86 -7.89 6.60 -0.53
N GLN A 87 -6.65 6.21 -0.86
CA GLN A 87 -6.18 4.84 -0.71
C GLN A 87 -6.09 4.43 0.74
N PHE A 88 -5.48 5.24 1.62
CA PHE A 88 -5.34 4.88 3.03
C PHE A 88 -6.69 4.70 3.73
N GLN A 89 -7.66 5.59 3.49
CA GLN A 89 -8.99 5.49 4.09
C GLN A 89 -9.71 4.21 3.62
N THR A 90 -9.58 3.88 2.34
CA THR A 90 -10.11 2.64 1.76
C THR A 90 -9.41 1.41 2.37
N ALA A 91 -8.08 1.48 2.52
CA ALA A 91 -7.29 0.43 3.15
C ALA A 91 -7.70 0.20 4.62
N ASP A 92 -7.87 1.27 5.41
CA ASP A 92 -8.35 1.18 6.80
C ASP A 92 -9.73 0.51 6.86
N GLN A 93 -10.66 0.95 6.02
CA GLN A 93 -12.00 0.37 5.96
C GLN A 93 -11.97 -1.13 5.63
N ILE A 94 -11.19 -1.53 4.62
CA ILE A 94 -11.01 -2.94 4.27
C ILE A 94 -10.36 -3.71 5.43
N ASN A 95 -9.37 -3.11 6.08
CA ASN A 95 -8.61 -3.77 7.13
C ASN A 95 -9.42 -4.00 8.42
N ARG A 96 -10.52 -3.27 8.62
CA ARG A 96 -11.48 -3.59 9.69
C ARG A 96 -12.01 -5.02 9.59
N SER A 97 -12.08 -5.56 8.38
CA SER A 97 -12.48 -6.96 8.14
C SER A 97 -11.28 -7.90 8.09
N LEU A 98 -10.22 -7.54 7.35
CA LEU A 98 -9.08 -8.44 7.11
C LEU A 98 -8.14 -8.58 8.32
N GLN A 99 -8.02 -7.54 9.14
CA GLN A 99 -7.17 -7.53 10.33
C GLN A 99 -5.70 -7.88 10.05
N ILE A 100 -5.18 -7.47 8.89
CA ILE A 100 -3.80 -7.69 8.44
C ILE A 100 -2.96 -6.39 8.52
N PRO A 101 -1.63 -6.48 8.45
CA PRO A 101 -0.78 -5.29 8.48
C PRO A 101 -1.05 -4.35 7.29
N ILE A 102 -1.09 -3.05 7.56
CA ILE A 102 -1.08 -1.99 6.53
C ILE A 102 0.31 -1.36 6.48
N ILE A 103 0.90 -1.32 5.30
CA ILE A 103 2.08 -0.50 4.99
C ILE A 103 1.59 0.78 4.30
N SER A 104 1.79 1.94 4.91
CA SER A 104 1.53 3.24 4.28
C SER A 104 2.81 3.75 3.63
N LEU A 105 2.82 3.83 2.31
CA LEU A 105 3.96 4.32 1.54
C LEU A 105 3.65 5.72 0.99
N GLU A 106 4.47 6.69 1.38
CA GLU A 106 4.37 8.07 0.89
C GLU A 106 5.32 8.35 -0.28
N HIS A 107 4.74 8.40 -1.49
CA HIS A 107 5.43 8.78 -2.73
C HIS A 107 5.46 10.29 -2.99
N THR A 108 4.75 11.07 -2.19
CA THR A 108 4.59 12.53 -2.40
C THR A 108 4.99 13.31 -1.16
N LEU A 109 5.11 14.63 -1.32
CA LEU A 109 5.28 15.55 -0.20
C LEU A 109 3.91 16.09 0.23
N PRO A 110 3.75 16.48 1.50
CA PRO A 110 2.57 17.23 1.89
C PRO A 110 2.51 18.57 1.13
N LEU A 111 1.30 19.01 0.75
CA LEU A 111 1.15 20.30 0.11
C LEU A 111 1.32 21.42 1.14
N GLN A 112 2.21 22.36 0.85
CA GLN A 112 2.48 23.51 1.73
C GLN A 112 1.25 24.40 1.96
N SER A 113 0.27 24.34 1.06
CA SER A 113 -0.97 25.11 1.14
C SER A 113 -2.05 24.48 2.00
N TRP A 114 -1.86 23.27 2.53
CA TRP A 114 -2.88 22.66 3.38
C TRP A 114 -3.03 23.38 4.71
N PRO A 115 -4.28 23.55 5.18
CA PRO A 115 -4.52 23.92 6.57
C PRO A 115 -3.87 22.92 7.53
N GLU A 116 -3.38 23.41 8.66
CA GLU A 116 -2.72 22.60 9.69
C GLU A 116 -3.58 21.41 10.13
N GLN A 117 -4.90 21.62 10.29
CA GLN A 117 -5.84 20.57 10.65
C GLN A 117 -5.87 19.43 9.63
N GLN A 118 -5.78 19.75 8.33
CA GLN A 118 -5.75 18.75 7.26
C GLN A 118 -4.43 17.97 7.27
N LEU A 119 -3.30 18.67 7.48
CA LEU A 119 -2.00 18.02 7.63
C LEU A 119 -1.98 17.08 8.84
N ASN A 120 -2.48 17.53 9.99
CA ASN A 120 -2.57 16.72 11.21
C ASN A 120 -3.46 15.48 11.00
N ALA A 121 -4.57 15.63 10.27
CA ALA A 121 -5.42 14.50 9.91
C ALA A 121 -4.66 13.46 9.07
N PHE A 122 -3.90 13.89 8.06
CA PHE A 122 -3.08 12.96 7.28
C PHE A 122 -1.93 12.36 8.10
N GLN A 123 -1.29 13.11 8.98
CA GLN A 123 -0.26 12.57 9.87
C GLN A 123 -0.81 11.51 10.84
N SER A 124 -2.11 11.57 11.17
CA SER A 124 -2.76 10.53 11.98
C SER A 124 -3.08 9.25 11.21
N MET A 125 -2.99 9.27 9.87
CA MET A 125 -3.18 8.11 9.01
C MET A 125 -1.87 7.30 8.92
N SER A 126 -1.53 6.63 10.02
CA SER A 126 -0.35 5.77 10.12
C SER A 126 -0.71 4.30 9.88
N GLY A 127 0.06 3.64 9.02
CA GLY A 127 0.03 2.19 8.89
C GLY A 127 0.64 1.48 10.12
N ASP A 128 0.67 0.15 10.09
CA ASP A 128 1.53 -0.62 10.99
C ASP A 128 3.01 -0.32 10.73
N ILE A 129 3.33 0.00 9.46
CA ILE A 129 4.62 0.54 9.03
C ILE A 129 4.36 1.69 8.07
N ASP A 130 4.93 2.86 8.37
CA ASP A 130 4.99 3.99 7.45
C ASP A 130 6.34 3.98 6.71
N VAL A 131 6.33 4.10 5.39
CA VAL A 131 7.51 4.07 4.51
C VAL A 131 7.58 5.35 3.70
N PHE A 132 8.76 5.96 3.68
CA PHE A 132 9.03 7.19 2.94
C PHE A 132 10.10 6.96 1.89
N ILE A 133 9.94 7.68 0.80
CA ILE A 133 10.83 7.59 -0.35
C ILE A 133 12.23 8.18 -0.13
N THR A 134 12.34 9.13 0.80
CA THR A 134 13.58 9.80 1.16
C THR A 134 13.48 10.32 2.59
N GLU A 135 14.63 10.57 3.23
CA GLU A 135 14.70 11.30 4.50
C GLU A 135 14.07 12.69 4.40
N TYR A 136 14.16 13.34 3.23
CA TYR A 136 13.51 14.63 2.99
C TYR A 136 11.98 14.50 3.04
N SER A 137 11.40 13.49 2.36
CA SER A 137 9.96 13.24 2.38
C SER A 137 9.46 12.94 3.80
N LYS A 138 10.15 12.07 4.52
CA LYS A 138 9.84 11.76 5.93
C LYS A 138 9.82 13.00 6.81
N LYS A 139 10.83 13.86 6.69
CA LYS A 139 10.91 15.14 7.43
C LYS A 139 9.79 16.10 7.03
N ALA A 140 9.48 16.21 5.75
CA ALA A 140 8.41 17.07 5.25
C ALA A 140 7.04 16.63 5.81
N TRP A 141 6.78 15.31 5.84
CA TRP A 141 5.59 14.76 6.47
C TRP A 141 5.59 14.87 8.00
N GLY A 142 6.74 15.02 8.65
CA GLY A 142 6.84 15.12 10.11
C GLY A 142 6.45 13.85 10.86
N MET A 143 6.59 12.69 10.20
CA MET A 143 6.15 11.39 10.72
C MET A 143 7.33 10.48 11.05
N LYS A 144 7.07 9.45 11.87
CA LYS A 144 8.00 8.33 12.08
C LYS A 144 7.78 7.28 11.00
N GLY A 145 8.79 6.48 10.72
CA GLY A 145 8.73 5.43 9.70
C GLY A 145 10.09 5.11 9.10
N GLU A 146 10.09 4.15 8.19
CA GLU A 146 11.27 3.68 7.47
C GLU A 146 11.50 4.48 6.20
N VAL A 147 12.77 4.59 5.78
CA VAL A 147 13.11 5.18 4.47
C VAL A 147 13.58 4.08 3.55
N VAL A 148 12.86 3.89 2.45
CA VAL A 148 13.26 3.01 1.36
C VAL A 148 13.40 3.88 0.12
N TYR A 149 14.65 4.10 -0.28
CA TYR A 149 14.96 4.90 -1.46
C TYR A 149 14.41 4.22 -2.70
N HIS A 150 13.44 4.86 -3.36
CA HIS A 150 13.07 4.49 -4.72
C HIS A 150 13.97 5.22 -5.71
N SER A 151 14.23 4.58 -6.85
CA SER A 151 14.87 5.24 -7.98
C SER A 151 13.88 6.20 -8.64
N ILE A 152 14.36 7.40 -9.00
CA ILE A 152 13.65 8.39 -9.81
C ILE A 152 13.68 7.93 -11.27
#